data_AF-A0A8I1V3X8-F1
#
_entry.id   AF-A0A8I1V3X8-F1
#
_cell.length_a   1.000
_cell.length_b   1.000
_cell.length_c   1.000
_cell.angle_alpha   90.00
_cell.angle_beta   90.00
_cell.angle_gamma   90.00
#
_symmetry.space_group_name_H-M   'P 1'
#
loop_
_entity.id
_entity.type
_entity.pdbx_description
1 polymer ?
#
loop_
_entity_poly.entity_id
_entity_poly.type
_entity_poly.pdbx_seq_one_letter_code
_entity_poly.pdbx_strand_id
1 'polypeptide(L)'
;MTDPLAFARAVADTVLAYPAGHGRTAQTDAVMAVAALPPIGSPQELATDLDRLAAATALTTSGASVSFSPDAVTPSAWAASRIEQLRLPPGSFAIDVTGSQVVTVPGHDPVAVPVTIGITGACPPALVQCEIDRIFPRTVAQELGS
;
A
#
# COMPACT_ATOMS: atom_id res chain seq x y z
N MET A 1 3.63 -12.39 9.68
CA MET A 1 2.16 -12.18 9.56
C MET A 1 1.66 -13.04 8.41
N THR A 2 0.48 -13.67 8.53
CA THR A 2 -0.04 -14.63 7.53
C THR A 2 -1.46 -14.30 7.03
N ASP A 3 -2.14 -13.33 7.64
CA ASP A 3 -3.44 -12.84 7.17
C ASP A 3 -3.20 -11.72 6.14
N PRO A 4 -3.63 -11.90 4.87
CA PRO A 4 -3.41 -10.91 3.83
C PRO A 4 -4.16 -9.59 4.10
N LEU A 5 -5.32 -9.62 4.76
CA LEU A 5 -6.08 -8.38 5.06
C LEU A 5 -5.38 -7.55 6.14
N ALA A 6 -4.95 -8.18 7.24
CA ALA A 6 -4.15 -7.51 8.26
C ALA A 6 -2.83 -6.97 7.69
N PHE A 7 -2.20 -7.72 6.78
CA PHE A 7 -0.97 -7.31 6.12
C PHE A 7 -1.17 -6.08 5.23
N ALA A 8 -2.16 -6.12 4.33
CA ALA A 8 -2.50 -4.99 3.46
C ALA A 8 -2.85 -3.73 4.27
N ARG A 9 -3.57 -3.89 5.39
CA ARG A 9 -3.85 -2.79 6.31
C ARG A 9 -2.57 -2.18 6.90
N ALA A 10 -1.67 -3.01 7.42
CA ALA A 10 -0.42 -2.53 8.01
C ALA A 10 0.48 -1.80 7.00
N VAL A 11 0.51 -2.30 5.75
CA VAL A 11 1.20 -1.63 4.65
C VAL A 11 0.56 -0.28 4.33
N ALA A 12 -0.78 -0.23 4.21
CA ALA A 12 -1.51 1.01 3.98
C ALA A 12 -1.25 2.04 5.08
N ASP A 13 -1.32 1.63 6.36
CA ASP A 13 -1.01 2.49 7.50
C ASP A 13 0.43 3.04 7.42
N THR A 14 1.38 2.23 6.95
CA THR A 14 2.79 2.63 6.80
C THR A 14 3.01 3.63 5.69
N VAL A 15 2.36 3.46 4.52
CA VAL A 15 2.60 4.30 3.33
C VAL A 15 1.67 5.51 3.24
N LEU A 16 0.55 5.52 3.98
CA LEU A 16 -0.43 6.60 3.97
C LEU A 16 -0.38 7.49 5.22
N ALA A 17 0.33 7.11 6.27
CA ALA A 17 0.56 7.99 7.43
C ALA A 17 1.99 8.55 7.41
N TYR A 18 2.16 9.80 7.86
CA TYR A 18 3.46 10.49 7.93
C TYR A 18 3.55 11.32 9.21
N PRO A 19 4.41 10.94 10.17
CA PRO A 19 4.62 11.76 11.37
C PRO A 19 5.38 13.04 11.01
N ALA A 20 5.08 14.13 11.73
CA ALA A 20 5.76 15.41 11.51
C ALA A 20 7.28 15.24 11.67
N GLY A 21 8.04 15.82 10.72
CA GLY A 21 9.49 15.87 10.76
C GLY A 21 10.23 14.53 10.56
N HIS A 22 9.53 13.44 10.24
CA HIS A 22 10.15 12.16 9.92
C HIS A 22 10.35 12.00 8.42
N GLY A 23 11.53 11.51 8.03
CA GLY A 23 11.87 11.23 6.64
C GLY A 23 11.18 9.98 6.11
N ARG A 24 10.74 10.05 4.84
CA ARG A 24 10.12 8.96 4.06
C ARG A 24 10.95 7.67 4.03
N THR A 25 12.27 7.78 4.16
CA THR A 25 13.22 6.67 4.05
C THR A 25 12.85 5.51 4.97
N ALA A 26 12.49 5.77 6.23
CA ALA A 26 12.16 4.70 7.17
C ALA A 26 10.90 3.90 6.79
N GLN A 27 9.91 4.55 6.18
CA GLN A 27 8.65 3.90 5.75
C GLN A 27 8.87 3.10 4.48
N THR A 28 9.57 3.69 3.51
CA THR A 28 9.99 2.99 2.29
C THR A 28 10.84 1.78 2.66
N ASP A 29 11.82 1.92 3.55
CA ASP A 29 12.66 0.81 4.01
C ASP A 29 11.83 -0.28 4.69
N ALA A 30 10.84 0.09 5.51
CA ALA A 30 9.95 -0.87 6.17
C ALA A 30 9.10 -1.67 5.16
N VAL A 31 8.57 -1.02 4.12
CA VAL A 31 7.81 -1.71 3.06
C VAL A 31 8.74 -2.56 2.19
N MET A 32 9.91 -2.04 1.83
CA MET A 32 10.91 -2.76 1.04
C MET A 32 11.49 -3.97 1.78
N ALA A 33 11.52 -3.97 3.12
CA ALA A 33 11.94 -5.11 3.92
C ALA A 33 11.02 -6.34 3.79
N VAL A 34 9.79 -6.13 3.31
CA VAL A 34 8.82 -7.20 3.02
C VAL A 34 8.48 -7.27 1.52
N ALA A 35 9.36 -6.76 0.66
CA ALA A 35 9.22 -6.89 -0.79
C ALA A 35 9.41 -8.35 -1.20
N ALA A 36 8.45 -8.88 -1.95
CA ALA A 36 8.57 -10.19 -2.57
C ALA A 36 9.67 -10.16 -3.64
N LEU A 37 10.52 -11.17 -3.64
CA LEU A 37 11.57 -11.33 -4.65
C LEU A 37 11.03 -12.05 -5.90
N PRO A 38 11.71 -11.94 -7.06
CA PRO A 38 11.38 -12.73 -8.23
C PRO A 38 11.39 -14.24 -7.90
N PRO A 39 10.44 -15.03 -8.44
CA PRO A 39 9.48 -14.67 -9.48
C PRO A 39 8.14 -14.10 -8.97
N ILE A 40 7.94 -13.99 -7.65
CA ILE A 40 6.65 -13.59 -7.07
C ILE A 40 6.45 -12.08 -7.10
N GLY A 41 7.52 -11.31 -6.84
CA GLY A 41 7.47 -9.85 -6.86
C GLY A 41 8.58 -9.20 -7.67
N SER A 42 8.45 -7.89 -7.85
CA SER A 42 9.45 -7.04 -8.47
C SER A 42 9.83 -5.87 -7.54
N PRO A 43 10.91 -6.00 -6.74
CA PRO A 43 11.32 -4.93 -5.81
C PRO A 43 11.58 -3.57 -6.50
N GLN A 44 12.00 -3.58 -7.76
CA GLN A 44 12.21 -2.35 -8.53
C GLN A 44 10.88 -1.66 -8.89
N GLU A 45 9.86 -2.43 -9.24
CA GLU A 45 8.54 -1.88 -9.52
C GLU A 45 7.87 -1.40 -8.22
N LEU A 46 8.02 -2.15 -7.12
CA LEU A 46 7.56 -1.72 -5.81
C LEU A 46 8.21 -0.40 -5.36
N ALA A 47 9.52 -0.24 -5.55
CA ALA A 47 10.21 1.01 -5.26
C ALA A 47 9.63 2.17 -6.10
N THR A 48 9.37 1.93 -7.38
CA THR A 48 8.75 2.91 -8.28
C THR A 48 7.33 3.30 -7.83
N ASP A 49 6.57 2.32 -7.36
CA ASP A 49 5.23 2.55 -6.82
C ASP A 49 5.27 3.39 -5.53
N LEU A 50 6.20 3.11 -4.62
CA LEU A 50 6.42 3.88 -3.40
C LEU A 50 6.82 5.34 -3.70
N ASP A 51 7.62 5.55 -4.75
CA ASP A 51 7.96 6.89 -5.22
C ASP A 51 6.75 7.66 -5.75
N ARG A 52 5.74 6.98 -6.31
CA ARG A 52 4.48 7.62 -6.74
C ARG A 52 3.57 8.01 -5.58
N LEU A 53 3.64 7.28 -4.48
CA LEU A 53 2.88 7.55 -3.25
C LEU A 53 3.55 8.58 -2.35
N ALA A 54 4.75 9.03 -2.72
CA ALA A 54 5.48 10.10 -2.08
C ALA A 54 4.61 11.35 -1.83
N ALA A 55 4.52 11.77 -0.57
CA ALA A 55 4.02 13.10 -0.24
C ALA A 55 4.73 14.21 -1.05
N ALA A 56 3.98 15.25 -1.45
CA ALA A 56 4.57 16.39 -2.12
C ALA A 56 5.65 17.05 -1.25
N THR A 57 6.77 17.47 -1.84
CA THR A 57 7.89 18.08 -1.10
C THR A 57 7.44 19.27 -0.24
N ALA A 58 6.53 20.10 -0.77
CA ALA A 58 5.94 21.23 -0.05
C ALA A 58 5.24 20.81 1.26
N LEU A 59 4.60 19.64 1.28
CA LEU A 59 3.97 19.11 2.48
C LEU A 59 5.03 18.71 3.50
N THR A 60 6.07 18.00 3.07
CA THR A 60 7.15 17.54 3.95
C THR A 60 7.99 18.67 4.54
N THR A 61 8.17 19.79 3.83
CA THR A 61 8.95 20.95 4.32
C THR A 61 8.12 21.90 5.20
N SER A 62 6.78 21.81 5.16
CA SER A 62 5.88 22.65 5.97
C SER A 62 5.78 22.22 7.44
N GLY A 63 6.37 21.08 7.81
CA GLY A 63 6.18 20.47 9.13
C GLY A 63 4.82 19.78 9.28
N ALA A 64 4.12 19.53 8.18
CA ALA A 64 2.84 18.83 8.20
C ALA A 64 2.95 17.40 8.73
N SER A 65 1.85 16.92 9.31
CA SER A 65 1.64 15.51 9.61
C SER A 65 0.43 14.99 8.84
N VAL A 66 0.45 13.69 8.56
CA VAL A 66 -0.66 12.98 7.92
C VAL A 66 -1.00 11.78 8.77
N SER A 67 -2.23 11.70 9.25
CA SER A 67 -2.76 10.46 9.81
C SER A 67 -3.64 9.77 8.76
N PHE A 68 -3.74 8.45 8.85
CA PHE A 68 -4.60 7.66 7.98
C PHE A 68 -5.55 6.82 8.83
N SER A 69 -6.81 6.72 8.38
CA SER A 69 -7.81 5.84 8.96
C SER A 69 -8.44 5.01 7.83
N PRO A 70 -8.28 3.68 7.83
CA PRO A 70 -8.91 2.83 6.83
C PRO A 70 -10.41 2.66 7.14
N ASP A 71 -11.24 2.90 6.13
CA ASP A 71 -12.68 2.66 6.15
C ASP A 71 -13.00 1.22 5.72
N ALA A 72 -12.28 0.70 4.72
CA ALA A 72 -12.44 -0.66 4.22
C ALA A 72 -11.11 -1.27 3.78
N VAL A 73 -10.96 -2.57 4.04
CA VAL A 73 -9.83 -3.41 3.62
C VAL A 73 -10.42 -4.70 3.10
N THR A 74 -10.50 -4.83 1.78
CA THR A 74 -11.29 -5.91 1.15
C THR A 74 -10.55 -6.57 0.00
N PRO A 75 -10.71 -7.89 -0.21
CA PRO A 75 -10.20 -8.52 -1.42
C PRO A 75 -10.71 -7.81 -2.67
N SER A 76 -9.83 -7.60 -3.65
CA SER A 76 -10.22 -6.92 -4.88
C SER A 76 -11.20 -7.78 -5.69
N ALA A 77 -12.32 -7.21 -6.12
CA ALA A 77 -13.29 -7.90 -6.97
C ALA A 77 -12.67 -8.32 -8.32
N TRP A 78 -11.72 -7.53 -8.84
CA TRP A 78 -10.95 -7.90 -10.03
C TRP A 78 -10.15 -9.18 -9.79
N ALA A 79 -9.46 -9.27 -8.66
CA ALA A 79 -8.62 -10.41 -8.31
C ALA A 79 -9.44 -11.66 -8.03
N ALA A 80 -10.58 -11.54 -7.36
CA ALA A 80 -11.52 -12.64 -7.11
C ALA A 80 -11.90 -13.38 -8.40
N SER A 81 -11.98 -12.67 -9.53
CA SER A 81 -12.31 -13.27 -10.83
C SER A 81 -11.10 -13.80 -11.62
N ARG A 82 -9.86 -13.45 -11.25
CA ARG A 82 -8.68 -13.59 -12.13
C ARG A 82 -7.51 -14.35 -11.53
N ILE A 83 -7.35 -14.43 -10.21
CA ILE A 83 -6.22 -15.14 -9.57
C ILE A 83 -6.09 -16.58 -10.09
N GLU A 84 -7.21 -17.31 -10.17
CA GLU A 84 -7.24 -18.67 -10.70
C GLU A 84 -6.94 -18.72 -12.21
N GLN A 85 -7.48 -17.77 -12.97
CA GLN A 85 -7.27 -17.68 -14.44
C GLN A 85 -5.80 -17.40 -14.79
N LEU A 86 -5.17 -16.54 -13.99
CA LEU A 86 -3.75 -16.18 -14.08
C LEU A 86 -2.83 -17.29 -13.53
N ARG A 87 -3.40 -18.35 -12.95
CA ARG A 87 -2.68 -19.48 -12.33
C ARG A 87 -1.61 -19.01 -11.33
N LEU A 88 -1.94 -17.97 -10.56
CA LEU A 88 -1.04 -17.48 -9.52
C LEU A 88 -0.90 -18.54 -8.42
N PRO A 89 0.27 -18.60 -7.74
CA PRO A 89 0.48 -19.54 -6.64
C PRO A 89 -0.61 -19.42 -5.55
N PRO A 90 -1.01 -20.54 -4.92
CA PRO A 90 -1.88 -20.50 -3.76
C PRO A 90 -1.28 -19.62 -2.66
N GLY A 91 -2.05 -18.63 -2.17
CA GLY A 91 -1.57 -17.63 -1.22
C GLY A 91 -1.31 -16.25 -1.86
N SER A 92 -1.33 -16.12 -3.18
CA SER A 92 -1.37 -14.82 -3.86
C SER A 92 -2.66 -14.07 -3.51
N PHE A 93 -2.55 -12.75 -3.33
CA PHE A 93 -3.67 -11.88 -3.01
C PHE A 93 -3.62 -10.57 -3.82
N ALA A 94 -4.79 -9.96 -3.96
CA ALA A 94 -4.90 -8.54 -4.28
C ALA A 94 -6.00 -7.92 -3.41
N ILE A 95 -5.69 -6.82 -2.74
CA ILE A 95 -6.55 -6.18 -1.74
C ILE A 95 -6.67 -4.70 -2.07
N ASP A 96 -7.90 -4.20 -2.02
CA ASP A 96 -8.20 -2.79 -2.12
C ASP A 96 -8.38 -2.23 -0.71
N VAL A 97 -7.69 -1.13 -0.40
CA VAL A 97 -7.80 -0.40 0.86
C VAL A 97 -8.35 0.99 0.56
N THR A 98 -9.45 1.35 1.20
CA THR A 98 -10.04 2.69 1.13
C THR A 98 -10.05 3.31 2.51
N GLY A 99 -9.87 4.61 2.60
CA GLY A 99 -9.90 5.33 3.86
C GLY A 99 -9.81 6.82 3.68
N SER A 100 -9.47 7.51 4.76
CA SER A 100 -9.27 8.95 4.77
C SER A 100 -7.92 9.30 5.38
N GLN A 101 -7.19 10.19 4.71
CA GLN A 101 -6.04 10.89 5.27
C GLN A 101 -6.50 12.19 5.91
N VAL A 102 -5.95 12.53 7.09
CA VAL A 102 -6.10 13.85 7.69
C VAL A 102 -4.75 14.54 7.67
N VAL A 103 -4.66 15.60 6.87
CA VAL A 103 -3.46 16.41 6.70
C VAL A 103 -3.54 17.59 7.66
N THR A 104 -2.56 17.69 8.57
CA THR A 104 -2.47 18.77 9.55
C THR A 104 -1.22 19.59 9.27
N VAL A 105 -1.39 20.85 8.87
CA VAL A 105 -0.31 21.81 8.63
C VAL A 105 -0.31 22.84 9.76
N PRO A 106 0.84 23.16 10.39
CA PRO A 106 0.89 24.17 11.45
C PRO A 106 0.28 25.51 11.01
N GLY A 107 -0.64 26.04 11.81
CA GLY A 107 -1.32 27.32 11.53
C GLY A 107 -2.50 27.24 10.55
N HIS A 108 -2.90 26.04 10.13
CA HIS A 108 -4.05 25.80 9.26
C HIS A 108 -5.03 24.80 9.88
N ASP A 109 -6.29 24.87 9.46
CA ASP A 109 -7.29 23.86 9.80
C ASP A 109 -6.93 22.51 9.16
N PRO A 110 -7.13 21.37 9.86
CA PRO A 110 -6.91 20.05 9.28
C PRO A 110 -7.81 19.78 8.07
N VAL A 111 -7.26 19.14 7.05
CA VAL A 111 -7.97 18.77 5.82
C VAL A 111 -8.08 17.26 5.71
N ALA A 112 -9.30 16.74 5.54
CA ALA A 112 -9.55 15.34 5.28
C ALA A 112 -9.62 15.06 3.76
N VAL A 113 -8.93 14.02 3.31
CA VAL A 113 -8.85 13.61 1.90
C VAL A 113 -9.16 12.12 1.80
N PRO A 114 -10.16 11.69 1.01
CA PRO A 114 -10.38 10.27 0.77
C PRO A 114 -9.25 9.70 -0.08
N VAL A 115 -8.81 8.50 0.26
CA VAL A 115 -7.72 7.80 -0.44
C VAL A 115 -8.09 6.35 -0.71
N THR A 116 -7.49 5.80 -1.74
CA THR A 116 -7.63 4.39 -2.10
C THR A 116 -6.30 3.89 -2.62
N ILE A 117 -5.89 2.70 -2.20
CA ILE A 117 -4.75 1.99 -2.76
C ILE A 117 -5.09 0.53 -3.02
N GLY A 118 -4.46 -0.04 -4.05
CA GLY A 118 -4.48 -1.46 -4.34
C GLY A 118 -3.15 -2.08 -3.93
N ILE A 119 -3.15 -3.25 -3.32
CA ILE A 119 -1.94 -3.96 -2.89
C ILE A 119 -2.00 -5.38 -3.44
N THR A 120 -0.95 -5.80 -4.15
CA THR A 120 -0.75 -7.20 -4.54
C THR A 120 0.40 -7.80 -3.76
N GLY A 121 0.36 -9.11 -3.59
CA GLY A 121 1.44 -9.84 -2.95
C GLY A 121 1.09 -11.30 -2.79
N ALA A 122 1.83 -11.97 -1.92
CA ALA A 122 1.55 -13.34 -1.56
C ALA A 122 1.84 -13.59 -0.08
N CYS A 123 1.10 -14.53 0.50
CA CYS A 123 1.26 -15.05 1.85
C CYS A 123 1.46 -16.57 1.79
N PRO A 124 1.68 -17.27 2.92
CA PRO A 124 1.68 -18.73 2.92
C PRO A 124 0.40 -19.31 2.27
N PRO A 125 0.52 -20.37 1.45
CA PRO A 125 1.70 -21.22 1.29
C PRO A 125 2.68 -20.81 0.17
N ALA A 126 2.41 -19.76 -0.61
CA ALA A 126 3.32 -19.32 -1.68
C ALA A 126 4.67 -18.85 -1.14
N LEU A 127 4.66 -18.27 0.06
CA LEU A 127 5.80 -17.71 0.76
C LEU A 127 5.80 -18.15 2.23
N VAL A 128 6.89 -17.89 2.96
CA VAL A 128 6.99 -18.19 4.40
C VAL A 128 6.22 -17.19 5.26
N GLN A 129 5.93 -16.01 4.72
CA GLN A 129 5.20 -14.91 5.34
C GLN A 129 4.54 -14.07 4.24
N CYS A 130 3.68 -13.13 4.61
CA CYS A 130 3.17 -12.16 3.65
C CYS A 130 4.28 -11.21 3.17
N GLU A 131 4.41 -11.08 1.85
CA GLU A 131 5.32 -10.16 1.18
C GLU A 131 4.57 -9.42 0.07
N ILE A 132 5.04 -8.23 -0.29
CA ILE A 132 4.39 -7.29 -1.21
C ILE A 132 5.02 -7.42 -2.59
N ASP A 133 4.19 -7.49 -3.61
CA ASP A 133 4.61 -7.40 -5.01
C ASP A 133 4.51 -5.94 -5.51
N ARG A 134 3.30 -5.37 -5.53
CA ARG A 134 3.04 -4.01 -6.03
C ARG A 134 2.12 -3.23 -5.10
N ILE A 135 2.19 -1.90 -5.19
CA ILE A 135 1.23 -0.98 -4.55
C ILE A 135 0.75 0.02 -5.59
N PHE A 136 -0.54 0.24 -5.65
CA PHE A 136 -1.16 1.11 -6.63
C PHE A 136 -1.86 2.30 -5.97
N PRO A 137 -1.86 3.51 -6.58
CA PRO A 137 -2.53 4.70 -6.05
C PRO A 137 -4.06 4.68 -6.25
N ARG A 138 -4.59 3.58 -6.77
CA ARG A 138 -6.00 3.32 -7.10
C ARG A 138 -6.29 1.84 -6.85
N THR A 139 -7.54 1.42 -6.99
CA THR A 139 -7.89 0.00 -6.86
C THR A 139 -7.11 -0.87 -7.87
N VAL A 140 -6.87 -2.13 -7.51
CA VAL A 140 -6.21 -3.11 -8.40
C VAL A 140 -6.95 -3.21 -9.74
N ALA A 141 -8.29 -3.16 -9.71
CA ALA A 141 -9.12 -3.18 -10.89
C ALA A 141 -8.86 -2.00 -11.85
N GLN A 142 -8.63 -0.80 -11.33
CA GLN A 142 -8.38 0.38 -12.15
C GLN A 142 -7.01 0.37 -12.83
N GLU A 143 -6.08 -0.40 -12.28
CA GLU A 143 -4.67 -0.41 -12.71
C GLU A 143 -4.36 -1.61 -13.61
N LEU A 144 -5.01 -2.75 -13.36
CA LEU A 144 -4.77 -4.01 -14.07
C LEU A 144 -5.99 -4.52 -14.87
N GLY A 145 -7.09 -3.74 -14.91
CA GLY A 145 -8.41 -4.14 -15.40
C GLY A 145 -8.63 -4.23 -16.91
N SER A 146 -7.64 -3.95 -17.76
CA SER A 146 -7.77 -4.00 -19.22
C SER A 146 -7.78 -5.42 -19.77
#